data_AF-A0A1Q9DAW1-F1
#
_entry.id   AF-A0A1Q9DAW1-F1
#
_cell.length_a   1.000
_cell.length_b   1.000
_cell.length_c   1.000
_cell.angle_alpha   90.00
_cell.angle_beta   90.00
_cell.angle_gamma   90.00
#
_symmetry.space_group_name_H-M   'P 1'
#
loop_
_entity.id
_entity.type
_entity.pdbx_description
1 polymer ?
#
loop_
_entity_poly.entity_id
_entity_poly.type
_entity_poly.pdbx_seq_one_letter_code
_entity_poly.pdbx_strand_id
1 'polypeptide(L)'
;MKIARSLLIAAACYHVAESVVVQRDVGNRQSSMQDLASSDQFYAGVFRTQEAELMKVQEIARSFEAPETAQLLPALEMLRGLYQDGKERISELNAKEEDSKKAFTEKEAAHEKKLASMKEKLETKKISNEFYESEVKDENRIWTYWSKVRERQHRQYLSALRLQHATMKKVHNMIELYEKALSSKGSTSDLKEDLQKVMATMHGGAPGHLVLMQDELKGIQCCSAELDALHAAVQAALQTPL
;
A
#
# COMPACT_ATOMS: atom_id res chain seq x y z
N MET A 1 -62.44 -6.59 10.32
CA MET A 1 -61.46 -5.55 9.91
C MET A 1 -60.14 -5.55 10.69
N LYS A 2 -60.07 -5.89 11.98
CA LYS A 2 -58.80 -5.86 12.75
C LYS A 2 -57.70 -6.80 12.21
N ILE A 3 -58.07 -8.00 11.75
CA ILE A 3 -57.14 -9.03 11.25
C ILE A 3 -56.43 -8.60 9.95
N ALA A 4 -57.15 -7.92 9.04
CA ALA A 4 -56.56 -7.44 7.79
C ALA A 4 -55.49 -6.37 8.02
N ARG A 5 -55.67 -5.51 9.04
CA ARG A 5 -54.73 -4.45 9.38
C ARG A 5 -53.43 -5.00 9.99
N SER A 6 -53.52 -6.05 10.81
CA SER A 6 -52.34 -6.72 11.39
C SER A 6 -51.53 -7.49 10.34
N LEU A 7 -52.19 -8.12 9.35
CA LEU A 7 -51.48 -8.79 8.24
C LEU A 7 -50.74 -7.80 7.33
N LEU A 8 -51.32 -6.63 7.08
CA LEU A 8 -50.69 -5.56 6.30
C LEU A 8 -49.44 -4.99 6.99
N ILE A 9 -49.48 -4.81 8.31
CA ILE A 9 -48.31 -4.36 9.09
C ILE A 9 -47.21 -5.42 9.07
N ALA A 10 -47.55 -6.70 9.23
CA ALA A 10 -46.57 -7.79 9.20
C ALA A 10 -45.87 -7.90 7.83
N ALA A 11 -46.61 -7.79 6.73
CA ALA A 11 -46.04 -7.79 5.38
C ALA A 11 -45.14 -6.57 5.12
N ALA A 12 -45.53 -5.38 5.59
CA ALA A 12 -44.70 -4.18 5.49
C ALA A 12 -43.39 -4.32 6.30
N CYS A 13 -43.45 -4.87 7.52
CA CYS A 13 -42.26 -5.14 8.33
C CYS A 13 -41.31 -6.14 7.66
N TYR A 14 -41.86 -7.17 6.97
CA TYR A 14 -41.06 -8.16 6.26
C TYR A 14 -40.31 -7.55 5.07
N HIS A 15 -40.98 -6.72 4.26
CA HIS A 15 -40.32 -6.04 3.13
C HIS A 15 -39.26 -5.01 3.56
N VAL A 16 -39.48 -4.30 4.67
CA VAL A 16 -38.46 -3.39 5.24
C VAL A 16 -37.25 -4.18 5.73
N ALA A 17 -37.44 -5.36 6.34
CA ALA A 17 -36.32 -6.19 6.79
C ALA A 17 -35.47 -6.70 5.60
N GLU A 18 -36.12 -7.14 4.52
CA GLU A 18 -35.43 -7.69 3.34
C GLU A 18 -34.65 -6.62 2.55
N SER A 19 -35.24 -5.43 2.39
CA SER A 19 -34.56 -4.29 1.75
C SER A 19 -33.37 -3.76 2.56
N VAL A 20 -33.43 -3.79 3.89
CA VAL A 20 -32.31 -3.43 4.77
C VAL A 20 -31.15 -4.44 4.67
N VAL A 21 -31.43 -5.73 4.47
CA VAL A 21 -30.39 -6.76 4.27
C VAL A 21 -29.67 -6.55 2.93
N VAL A 22 -30.41 -6.32 1.85
CA VAL A 22 -29.81 -6.08 0.51
C VAL A 22 -28.97 -4.80 0.50
N GLN A 23 -29.43 -3.72 1.15
CA GLN A 23 -28.65 -2.48 1.23
C GLN A 23 -27.37 -2.63 2.05
N ARG A 24 -27.37 -3.44 3.12
CA ARG A 24 -26.15 -3.75 3.89
C ARG A 24 -25.10 -4.48 3.03
N ASP A 25 -25.52 -5.42 2.19
CA ASP A 25 -24.59 -6.19 1.36
C ASP A 25 -23.92 -5.34 0.26
N VAL A 26 -24.65 -4.39 -0.34
CA VAL A 26 -24.07 -3.46 -1.34
C VAL A 26 -23.10 -2.47 -0.69
N GLY A 27 -23.45 -1.93 0.49
CA GLY A 27 -22.59 -1.03 1.25
C GLY A 27 -21.26 -1.70 1.64
N ASN A 28 -21.31 -2.97 2.05
CA ASN A 28 -20.12 -3.72 2.44
C ASN A 28 -19.16 -4.00 1.26
N ARG A 29 -19.68 -4.12 0.04
CA ARG A 29 -18.84 -4.24 -1.17
C ARG A 29 -18.13 -2.92 -1.49
N GLN A 30 -18.80 -1.78 -1.37
CA GLN A 30 -18.20 -0.48 -1.66
C GLN A 30 -17.11 -0.10 -0.64
N SER A 31 -17.32 -0.33 0.66
CA SER A 31 -16.28 -0.06 1.66
C SER A 31 -15.03 -0.90 1.40
N SER A 32 -15.21 -2.16 1.02
CA SER A 32 -14.09 -3.06 0.77
C SER A 32 -13.17 -2.61 -0.37
N MET A 33 -13.73 -2.00 -1.43
CA MET A 33 -12.94 -1.45 -2.54
C MET A 33 -12.18 -0.19 -2.12
N GLN A 34 -12.77 0.64 -1.25
CA GLN A 34 -12.11 1.83 -0.72
C GLN A 34 -10.91 1.47 0.17
N ASP A 35 -11.02 0.40 0.96
CA ASP A 35 -9.91 -0.08 1.80
C ASP A 35 -8.69 -0.52 0.96
N LEU A 36 -8.93 -1.11 -0.21
CA LEU A 36 -7.86 -1.51 -1.13
C LEU A 36 -7.16 -0.31 -1.75
N ALA A 37 -7.94 0.64 -2.26
CA ALA A 37 -7.39 1.89 -2.79
C ALA A 37 -6.58 2.63 -1.73
N SER A 38 -7.04 2.63 -0.47
CA SER A 38 -6.31 3.23 0.65
C SER A 38 -4.95 2.56 0.90
N SER A 39 -4.89 1.23 0.84
CA SER A 39 -3.64 0.48 1.05
C SER A 39 -2.62 0.72 -0.06
N ASP A 40 -3.05 0.68 -1.32
CA ASP A 40 -2.16 0.95 -2.47
C ASP A 40 -1.66 2.40 -2.45
N GLN A 41 -2.53 3.36 -2.12
CA GLN A 41 -2.15 4.77 -1.96
C GLN A 41 -1.15 4.97 -0.82
N PHE A 42 -1.31 4.24 0.29
CA PHE A 42 -0.38 4.26 1.41
C PHE A 42 1.02 3.82 0.97
N TYR A 43 1.16 2.66 0.33
CA TYR A 43 2.48 2.19 -0.13
C TYR A 43 3.08 3.10 -1.20
N ALA A 44 2.27 3.62 -2.12
CA ALA A 44 2.74 4.62 -3.09
C ALA A 44 3.25 5.90 -2.41
N GLY A 45 2.64 6.31 -1.30
CA GLY A 45 3.15 7.37 -0.43
C GLY A 45 4.52 7.02 0.16
N VAL A 46 4.63 5.83 0.77
CA VAL A 46 5.88 5.34 1.38
C VAL A 46 7.01 5.34 0.35
N PHE A 47 6.80 4.78 -0.83
CA PHE A 47 7.82 4.73 -1.88
C PHE A 47 8.28 6.13 -2.32
N ARG A 48 7.34 7.06 -2.53
CA ARG A 48 7.68 8.45 -2.88
C ARG A 48 8.50 9.15 -1.81
N THR A 49 8.17 8.94 -0.52
CA THR A 49 8.95 9.53 0.57
C THR A 49 10.36 8.95 0.65
N GLN A 50 10.52 7.64 0.42
CA GLN A 50 11.83 6.99 0.40
C GLN A 50 12.70 7.47 -0.76
N GLU A 51 12.12 7.62 -1.95
CA GLU A 51 12.84 8.18 -3.10
C GLU A 51 13.32 9.61 -2.81
N ALA A 52 12.46 10.45 -2.24
CA ALA A 52 12.83 11.82 -1.87
C ALA A 52 13.99 11.87 -0.87
N GLU A 53 14.02 10.95 0.09
CA GLU A 53 15.10 10.88 1.08
C GLU A 53 16.40 10.32 0.53
N LEU A 54 16.32 9.30 -0.33
CA LEU A 54 17.51 8.80 -1.03
C LEU A 54 18.15 9.92 -1.85
N MET A 55 17.34 10.78 -2.49
CA MET A 55 17.83 11.97 -3.19
C MET A 55 18.51 12.96 -2.24
N LYS A 56 17.92 13.25 -1.06
CA LYS A 56 18.56 14.09 -0.04
C LYS A 56 19.89 13.52 0.43
N VAL A 57 19.96 12.22 0.70
CA VAL A 57 21.21 11.54 1.10
C VAL A 57 22.27 11.63 0.01
N GLN A 58 21.85 11.47 -1.26
CA GLN A 58 22.75 11.59 -2.40
C GLN A 58 23.27 13.03 -2.58
N GLU A 59 22.43 14.03 -2.34
CA GLU A 59 22.82 15.44 -2.36
C GLU A 59 23.85 15.76 -1.27
N ILE A 60 23.60 15.29 -0.04
CA ILE A 60 24.54 15.40 1.10
C ILE A 60 25.88 14.72 0.79
N ALA A 61 25.83 13.55 0.14
CA ALA A 61 27.04 12.83 -0.24
C ALA A 61 27.85 13.59 -1.30
N ARG A 62 27.19 14.27 -2.25
CA ARG A 62 27.85 15.12 -3.25
C ARG A 62 28.45 16.39 -2.65
N SER A 63 27.79 17.01 -1.66
CA SER A 63 28.34 18.21 -0.99
C SER A 63 29.62 17.94 -0.18
N PHE A 64 30.01 16.67 -0.01
CA PHE A 64 31.20 16.27 0.76
C PHE A 64 32.53 16.52 0.04
N GLU A 65 32.54 16.95 -1.24
CA GLU A 65 33.79 17.08 -2.03
C GLU A 65 34.79 18.13 -1.49
N ALA A 66 34.36 19.04 -0.61
CA ALA A 66 35.23 19.95 0.14
C ALA A 66 34.77 20.09 1.61
N PRO A 67 35.20 19.17 2.51
CA PRO A 67 34.72 19.12 3.88
C PRO A 67 35.35 20.24 4.71
N GLU A 68 34.77 21.44 4.65
CA GLU A 68 34.96 22.40 5.74
C GLU A 68 34.32 21.82 7.00
N THR A 69 35.08 21.78 8.09
CA THR A 69 34.65 21.22 9.37
C THR A 69 33.35 21.84 9.89
N ALA A 70 33.08 23.10 9.52
CA ALA A 70 31.86 23.82 9.85
C ALA A 70 30.58 23.24 9.21
N GLN A 71 30.69 22.57 8.05
CA GLN A 71 29.53 22.03 7.31
C GLN A 71 29.18 20.59 7.72
N LEU A 72 30.10 19.88 8.40
CA LEU A 72 29.94 18.48 8.79
C LEU A 72 28.90 18.28 9.90
N LEU A 73 28.84 19.20 10.87
CA LEU A 73 27.92 19.10 12.02
C LEU A 73 26.44 19.18 11.61
N PRO A 74 25.99 20.17 10.81
CA PRO A 74 24.61 20.21 10.33
C PRO A 74 24.23 18.99 9.48
N ALA A 75 25.13 18.52 8.62
CA ALA A 75 24.89 17.33 7.80
C ALA A 75 24.71 16.06 8.65
N LEU A 76 25.51 15.92 9.71
CA LEU A 76 25.42 14.81 10.65
C LEU A 76 24.08 14.81 11.40
N GLU A 77 23.64 15.96 11.90
CA GLU A 77 22.35 16.08 12.58
C GLU A 77 21.18 15.77 11.63
N MET A 78 21.23 16.23 10.37
CA MET A 78 20.24 15.88 9.37
C MET A 78 20.21 14.36 9.09
N LEU A 79 21.37 13.70 8.98
CA LEU A 79 21.44 12.25 8.79
C LEU A 79 20.88 11.48 10.00
N ARG A 80 21.13 11.95 11.22
CA ARG A 80 20.53 11.38 12.45
C ARG A 80 19.02 11.53 12.46
N GLY A 81 18.51 12.69 12.04
CA GLY A 81 17.07 12.92 11.82
C GLY A 81 16.48 11.90 10.86
N LEU A 82 17.07 11.77 9.65
CA LEU A 82 16.63 10.78 8.64
C LEU A 82 16.64 9.34 9.17
N TYR A 83 17.64 8.99 10.00
CA TYR A 83 17.70 7.66 10.61
C TYR A 83 16.57 7.41 11.60
N GLN A 84 16.22 8.42 12.40
CA GLN A 84 15.11 8.33 13.35
C GLN A 84 13.76 8.28 12.63
N ASP A 85 13.56 9.12 11.61
CA ASP A 85 12.37 9.09 10.74
C ASP A 85 12.21 7.72 10.04
N GLY A 86 13.33 7.08 9.69
CA GLY A 86 13.34 5.72 9.13
C GLY A 86 12.80 4.68 10.11
N LYS A 87 13.15 4.77 11.41
CA LYS A 87 12.62 3.87 12.44
C LYS A 87 11.12 4.05 12.64
N GLU A 88 10.67 5.31 12.69
CA GLU A 88 9.25 5.64 12.85
C GLU A 88 8.43 5.04 11.71
N ARG A 89 8.89 5.18 10.47
CA ARG A 89 8.21 4.57 9.31
C ARG A 89 8.22 3.05 9.30
N ILE A 90 9.27 2.40 9.79
CA ILE A 90 9.25 0.94 9.99
C ILE A 90 8.15 0.56 10.99
N SER A 91 8.01 1.33 12.08
CA SER A 91 6.94 1.12 13.06
C SER A 91 5.56 1.31 12.43
N GLU A 92 5.36 2.35 11.63
CA GLU A 92 4.10 2.59 10.89
C GLU A 92 3.79 1.46 9.89
N LEU A 93 4.79 1.00 9.13
CA LEU A 93 4.65 -0.13 8.20
C LEU A 93 4.23 -1.40 8.93
N ASN A 94 4.81 -1.68 10.09
CA ASN A 94 4.46 -2.85 10.90
C ASN A 94 3.03 -2.76 11.45
N ALA A 95 2.64 -1.59 11.96
CA ALA A 95 1.28 -1.34 12.44
C ALA A 95 0.25 -1.53 11.32
N LYS A 96 0.52 -0.98 10.13
CA LYS A 96 -0.37 -1.11 8.96
C LYS A 96 -0.50 -2.56 8.49
N GLU A 97 0.59 -3.33 8.51
CA GLU A 97 0.56 -4.75 8.19
C GLU A 97 -0.21 -5.57 9.23
N GLU A 98 -0.14 -5.20 10.52
CA GLU A 98 -0.95 -5.82 11.56
C GLU A 98 -2.45 -5.57 11.36
N ASP A 99 -2.83 -4.32 11.05
CA ASP A 99 -4.22 -3.96 10.75
C ASP A 99 -4.73 -4.70 9.51
N SER A 100 -3.91 -4.79 8.46
CA SER A 100 -4.22 -5.55 7.24
C SER A 100 -4.44 -7.04 7.54
N LYS A 101 -3.63 -7.64 8.42
CA LYS A 101 -3.81 -9.03 8.86
C LYS A 101 -5.12 -9.23 9.60
N LYS A 102 -5.45 -8.36 10.55
CA LYS A 102 -6.71 -8.41 11.31
C LYS A 102 -7.92 -8.32 10.37
N ALA A 103 -7.94 -7.33 9.49
CA ALA A 103 -9.01 -7.16 8.51
C ALA A 103 -9.14 -8.39 7.56
N PHE A 104 -8.02 -9.02 7.20
CA PHE A 104 -8.05 -10.25 6.41
C PHE A 104 -8.66 -11.43 7.17
N THR A 105 -8.28 -11.63 8.44
CA THR A 105 -8.86 -12.70 9.28
C THR A 105 -10.35 -12.51 9.52
N GLU A 106 -10.83 -11.27 9.66
CA GLU A 106 -12.27 -10.98 9.76
C GLU A 106 -13.01 -11.34 8.47
N LYS A 107 -12.42 -11.04 7.31
CA LYS A 107 -12.98 -11.41 6.00
C LYS A 107 -13.00 -12.93 5.80
N GLU A 108 -11.98 -13.64 6.24
CA GLU A 108 -11.92 -15.10 6.22
C GLU A 108 -13.05 -15.72 7.04
N ALA A 109 -13.21 -15.27 8.28
CA ALA A 109 -14.29 -15.73 9.15
C ALA A 109 -15.68 -15.41 8.56
N ALA A 110 -15.85 -14.24 7.94
CA ALA A 110 -17.09 -13.87 7.27
C ALA A 110 -17.40 -14.78 6.06
N HIS A 111 -16.39 -15.11 5.27
CA HIS A 111 -16.49 -16.05 4.14
C HIS A 111 -16.92 -17.43 4.62
N GLU A 112 -16.24 -17.99 5.63
CA GLU A 112 -16.57 -19.30 6.21
C GLU A 112 -18.00 -19.33 6.78
N LYS A 113 -18.39 -18.29 7.51
CA LYS A 113 -19.75 -18.16 8.05
C LYS A 113 -20.79 -18.13 6.93
N LYS A 114 -20.49 -17.47 5.82
CA LYS A 114 -21.40 -17.40 4.67
C LYS A 114 -21.56 -18.77 4.02
N LEU A 115 -20.46 -19.50 3.79
CA LEU A 115 -20.50 -20.89 3.30
C LEU A 115 -21.34 -21.79 4.22
N ALA A 116 -21.14 -21.70 5.53
CA ALA A 116 -21.92 -22.46 6.51
C ALA A 116 -23.43 -22.14 6.43
N SER A 117 -23.78 -20.85 6.33
CA SER A 117 -25.19 -20.43 6.21
C SER A 117 -25.85 -20.93 4.92
N MET A 118 -25.10 -21.02 3.82
CA MET A 118 -25.60 -21.57 2.54
C MET A 118 -25.84 -23.07 2.66
N LYS A 119 -24.94 -23.79 3.33
CA LYS A 119 -25.08 -25.21 3.59
C LYS A 119 -26.30 -25.51 4.47
N GLU A 120 -26.53 -24.74 5.53
CA GLU A 120 -27.72 -24.87 6.38
C GLU A 120 -29.02 -24.66 5.58
N LYS A 121 -29.05 -23.66 4.68
CA LYS A 121 -30.20 -23.41 3.81
C LYS A 121 -30.47 -24.57 2.85
N LEU A 122 -29.43 -25.22 2.34
CA LEU A 122 -29.53 -26.41 1.49
C LEU A 122 -30.10 -27.60 2.28
N GLU A 123 -29.57 -27.86 3.48
CA GLU A 123 -30.03 -28.93 4.37
C GLU A 123 -31.50 -28.74 4.79
N THR A 124 -31.90 -27.50 5.07
CA THR A 124 -33.30 -27.14 5.36
C THR A 124 -34.18 -27.15 4.09
N LYS A 125 -33.62 -27.45 2.92
CA LYS A 125 -34.29 -27.43 1.60
C LYS A 125 -34.96 -26.08 1.28
N LYS A 126 -34.42 -24.99 1.82
CA LYS A 126 -34.88 -23.61 1.52
C LYS A 126 -34.42 -23.13 0.14
N ILE A 127 -33.34 -23.71 -0.38
CA ILE A 127 -32.76 -23.41 -1.69
C ILE A 127 -32.59 -24.70 -2.49
N SER A 128 -32.61 -24.60 -3.82
CA SER A 128 -32.30 -25.72 -4.71
C SER A 128 -30.79 -26.03 -4.72
N ASN A 129 -30.43 -27.27 -5.06
CA ASN A 129 -29.02 -27.66 -5.15
C ASN A 129 -28.24 -26.85 -6.21
N GLU A 130 -28.87 -26.60 -7.37
CA GLU A 130 -28.27 -25.78 -8.43
C GLU A 130 -27.98 -24.35 -7.96
N PHE A 131 -28.89 -23.76 -7.17
CA PHE A 131 -28.70 -22.42 -6.62
C PHE A 131 -27.55 -22.40 -5.60
N TYR A 132 -27.47 -23.42 -4.74
CA TYR A 132 -26.36 -23.57 -3.80
C TYR A 132 -25.00 -23.66 -4.51
N GLU A 133 -24.88 -24.49 -5.55
CA GLU A 133 -23.63 -24.63 -6.31
C GLU A 133 -23.20 -23.32 -6.98
N SER A 134 -24.14 -22.57 -7.55
CA SER A 134 -23.87 -21.26 -8.15
C SER A 134 -23.39 -20.24 -7.11
N GLU A 135 -24.07 -20.13 -5.97
CA GLU A 135 -23.72 -19.19 -4.90
C GLU A 135 -22.36 -19.52 -4.28
N VAL A 136 -22.07 -20.80 -4.02
CA VAL A 136 -20.75 -21.24 -3.53
C VAL A 136 -19.65 -20.91 -4.53
N LYS A 137 -19.91 -21.10 -5.83
CA LYS A 137 -18.95 -20.75 -6.88
C LYS A 137 -18.65 -19.25 -6.92
N ASP A 138 -19.68 -18.41 -6.82
CA ASP A 138 -19.51 -16.95 -6.79
C ASP A 138 -18.81 -16.47 -5.53
N GLU A 139 -19.15 -17.04 -4.37
CA GLU A 139 -18.50 -16.75 -3.09
C GLU A 139 -17.02 -17.13 -3.12
N ASN A 140 -16.69 -18.32 -3.64
CA ASN A 140 -15.30 -18.76 -3.83
C ASN A 140 -14.53 -17.89 -4.83
N ARG A 141 -15.19 -17.36 -5.87
CA ARG A 141 -14.57 -16.41 -6.81
C ARG A 141 -14.18 -15.12 -6.08
N ILE A 142 -15.07 -14.58 -5.25
CA ILE A 142 -14.80 -13.38 -4.45
C ILE A 142 -13.66 -13.64 -3.46
N TRP A 143 -13.68 -14.78 -2.76
CA TRP A 143 -12.61 -15.15 -1.83
C TRP A 143 -11.25 -15.28 -2.52
N THR A 144 -11.21 -15.94 -3.68
CA THR A 144 -9.98 -16.07 -4.50
C THR A 144 -9.42 -14.72 -4.93
N TYR A 145 -10.28 -13.73 -5.18
CA TYR A 145 -9.83 -12.37 -5.44
C TYR A 145 -9.19 -11.76 -4.18
N TRP A 146 -9.84 -11.83 -3.03
CA TRP A 146 -9.32 -11.27 -1.78
C TRP A 146 -7.99 -11.88 -1.33
N SER A 147 -7.81 -13.20 -1.49
CA SER A 147 -6.56 -13.87 -1.17
C SER A 147 -5.39 -13.36 -2.03
N LYS A 148 -5.61 -13.18 -3.34
CA LYS A 148 -4.62 -12.58 -4.25
C LYS A 148 -4.29 -11.13 -3.89
N VAL A 149 -5.29 -10.37 -3.48
CA VAL A 149 -5.07 -8.98 -3.05
C VAL A 149 -4.22 -8.92 -1.79
N ARG A 150 -4.49 -9.79 -0.80
CA ARG A 150 -3.67 -9.90 0.41
C ARG A 150 -2.23 -10.29 0.09
N GLU A 151 -2.03 -11.24 -0.82
CA GLU A 151 -0.68 -11.63 -1.28
C GLU A 151 0.07 -10.45 -1.92
N ARG A 152 -0.61 -9.64 -2.74
CA ARG A 152 -0.03 -8.43 -3.35
C ARG A 152 0.37 -7.41 -2.28
N GLN A 153 -0.53 -7.12 -1.34
CA GLN A 153 -0.27 -6.17 -0.25
C GLN A 153 0.89 -6.62 0.63
N HIS A 154 0.96 -7.91 0.95
CA HIS A 154 2.08 -8.46 1.71
C HIS A 154 3.42 -8.33 0.96
N ARG A 155 3.43 -8.54 -0.36
CA ARG A 155 4.63 -8.30 -1.18
C ARG A 155 5.04 -6.83 -1.23
N GLN A 156 4.08 -5.91 -1.32
CA GLN A 156 4.34 -4.46 -1.24
C GLN A 156 4.95 -4.08 0.11
N TYR A 157 4.37 -4.58 1.22
CA TYR A 157 4.91 -4.42 2.57
C TYR A 157 6.37 -4.89 2.67
N LEU A 158 6.67 -6.12 2.23
CA LEU A 158 8.03 -6.67 2.28
C LEU A 158 9.00 -5.84 1.44
N SER A 159 8.55 -5.32 0.29
CA SER A 159 9.36 -4.46 -0.57
C SER A 159 9.65 -3.12 0.09
N ALA A 160 8.64 -2.48 0.66
CA ALA A 160 8.78 -1.22 1.41
C ALA A 160 9.71 -1.39 2.63
N LEU A 161 9.55 -2.49 3.38
CA LEU A 161 10.39 -2.80 4.54
C LEU A 161 11.85 -3.03 4.15
N ARG A 162 12.11 -3.80 3.09
CA ARG A 162 13.47 -4.02 2.57
C ARG A 162 14.10 -2.70 2.11
N LEU A 163 13.33 -1.84 1.46
CA LEU A 163 13.79 -0.53 1.02
C LEU A 163 14.10 0.39 2.21
N GLN A 164 13.27 0.37 3.27
CA GLN A 164 13.56 1.12 4.51
C GLN A 164 14.87 0.64 5.15
N HIS A 165 15.04 -0.67 5.33
CA HIS A 165 16.28 -1.21 5.90
C HIS A 165 17.52 -0.88 5.04
N ALA A 166 17.40 -0.96 3.72
CA ALA A 166 18.49 -0.60 2.82
C ALA A 166 18.85 0.89 2.93
N THR A 167 17.84 1.76 3.02
CA THR A 167 18.03 3.21 3.18
C THR A 167 18.65 3.54 4.53
N MET A 168 18.13 2.96 5.62
CA MET A 168 18.68 3.13 6.96
C MET A 168 20.13 2.66 7.05
N LYS A 169 20.48 1.52 6.45
CA LYS A 169 21.87 1.04 6.41
C LYS A 169 22.80 2.03 5.71
N LYS A 170 22.35 2.64 4.61
CA LYS A 170 23.09 3.69 3.90
C LYS A 170 23.27 4.93 4.78
N VAL A 171 22.20 5.42 5.40
CA VAL A 171 22.25 6.59 6.30
C VAL A 171 23.19 6.32 7.48
N HIS A 172 23.10 5.15 8.10
CA HIS A 172 23.99 4.75 9.20
C HIS A 172 25.46 4.76 8.79
N ASN A 173 25.79 4.15 7.64
CA ASN A 173 27.15 4.18 7.11
C ASN A 173 27.64 5.62 6.87
N MET A 174 26.78 6.51 6.37
CA MET A 174 27.13 7.93 6.21
C MET A 174 27.40 8.58 7.56
N ILE A 175 26.54 8.37 8.58
CA ILE A 175 26.76 8.90 9.94
C ILE A 175 28.12 8.45 10.48
N GLU A 176 28.47 7.17 10.37
CA GLU A 176 29.77 6.67 10.82
C GLU A 176 30.94 7.37 10.10
N LEU A 177 30.82 7.64 8.81
CA LEU A 177 31.86 8.36 8.05
C LEU A 177 32.00 9.81 8.51
N TYR A 178 30.88 10.51 8.73
CA TYR A 178 30.89 11.88 9.27
C TYR A 178 31.47 11.92 10.69
N GLU A 179 31.14 10.96 11.55
CA GLU A 179 31.69 10.85 12.90
C GLU A 179 33.20 10.55 12.87
N LYS A 180 33.66 9.66 11.98
CA LYS A 180 35.08 9.40 11.76
C LYS A 180 35.83 10.65 11.30
N ALA A 181 35.25 11.41 10.36
CA ALA A 181 35.84 12.66 9.86
C ALA A 181 35.99 13.72 10.97
N LEU A 182 34.97 13.88 11.82
CA LEU A 182 35.02 14.80 12.97
C LEU A 182 36.02 14.35 14.03
N SER A 183 36.19 13.04 14.23
CA SER A 183 37.12 12.51 15.23
C SER A 183 38.61 12.69 14.87
N SER A 184 38.93 13.19 13.66
CA SER A 184 40.30 13.38 13.13
C SER A 184 41.18 12.11 13.13
N LYS A 185 40.57 10.92 13.30
CA LYS A 185 41.27 9.63 13.35
C LYS A 185 41.45 8.96 11.97
N GLY A 186 41.05 9.62 10.88
CA GLY A 186 41.17 9.08 9.52
C GLY A 186 41.95 10.02 8.60
N SER A 187 42.75 9.46 7.71
CA SER A 187 43.35 10.23 6.63
C SER A 187 42.27 10.66 5.63
N THR A 188 42.41 11.82 5.00
CA THR A 188 41.43 12.33 4.03
C THR A 188 41.25 11.41 2.81
N SER A 189 42.25 10.57 2.50
CA SER A 189 42.18 9.55 1.45
C SER A 189 41.26 8.39 1.83
N ASP A 190 41.34 7.89 3.06
CA ASP A 190 40.52 6.75 3.51
C ASP A 190 39.03 7.11 3.51
N LEU A 191 38.71 8.35 3.95
CA LEU A 191 37.34 8.86 3.94
C LEU A 191 36.77 8.97 2.52
N LYS A 192 37.58 9.37 1.54
CA LYS A 192 37.16 9.43 0.14
C LYS A 192 36.89 8.05 -0.43
N GLU A 193 37.74 7.07 -0.14
CA GLU A 193 37.54 5.69 -0.60
C GLU A 193 36.28 5.08 0.00
N ASP A 194 36.05 5.26 1.30
CA ASP A 194 34.85 4.74 1.97
C ASP A 194 33.57 5.44 1.48
N LEU A 195 33.63 6.76 1.23
CA LEU A 195 32.51 7.48 0.61
C LEU A 195 32.21 6.96 -0.80
N GLN A 196 33.25 6.70 -1.61
CA GLN A 196 33.07 6.10 -2.94
C GLN A 196 32.45 4.71 -2.86
N LYS A 197 32.84 3.87 -1.88
CA LYS A 197 32.20 2.57 -1.63
C LYS A 197 30.73 2.74 -1.28
N VAL A 198 30.39 3.65 -0.37
CA VAL A 198 29.00 3.93 -0.02
C VAL A 198 28.20 4.39 -1.24
N MET A 199 28.73 5.34 -2.01
CA MET A 199 28.11 5.84 -3.25
C MET A 199 27.96 4.75 -4.32
N ALA A 200 28.93 3.84 -4.47
CA ALA A 200 28.85 2.72 -5.39
C ALA A 200 27.73 1.74 -4.99
N THR A 201 27.57 1.46 -3.68
CA THR A 201 26.44 0.67 -3.19
C THR A 201 25.09 1.38 -3.34
N MET A 202 25.07 2.70 -3.48
CA MET A 202 23.84 3.46 -3.74
C MET A 202 23.34 3.30 -5.19
N HIS A 203 24.25 3.28 -6.17
CA HIS A 203 23.89 3.28 -7.60
C HIS A 203 23.82 1.88 -8.23
N GLY A 204 24.57 0.90 -7.73
CA GLY A 204 24.72 -0.41 -8.39
C GLY A 204 23.93 -1.57 -7.77
N GLY A 205 23.19 -1.34 -6.70
CA GLY A 205 22.62 -2.41 -5.87
C GLY A 205 21.18 -2.20 -5.45
N ALA A 206 20.34 -1.62 -6.31
CA ALA A 206 18.90 -1.70 -6.07
C ALA A 206 18.53 -3.20 -6.00
N PRO A 207 17.92 -3.70 -4.92
CA PRO A 207 17.50 -5.09 -4.86
C PRO A 207 16.63 -5.34 -6.09
N GLY A 208 16.97 -6.33 -6.92
CA GLY A 208 16.43 -6.51 -8.28
C GLY A 208 14.91 -6.58 -8.41
N HIS A 209 14.17 -6.53 -7.30
CA HIS A 209 12.74 -6.34 -7.26
C HIS A 209 12.28 -4.91 -7.59
N LEU A 210 13.10 -3.87 -7.33
CA LEU A 210 12.73 -2.47 -7.59
C LEU A 210 12.81 -2.08 -9.08
N VAL A 211 13.70 -2.70 -9.85
CA VAL A 211 13.83 -2.45 -11.30
C VAL A 211 12.55 -2.89 -12.04
N LEU A 212 11.88 -3.94 -11.57
CA LEU A 212 10.61 -4.40 -12.16
C LEU A 212 9.44 -3.44 -11.90
N MET A 213 9.43 -2.68 -10.80
CA MET A 213 8.36 -1.70 -10.56
C MET A 213 8.54 -0.41 -11.35
N GLN A 214 9.77 -0.04 -11.73
CA GLN A 214 9.99 1.13 -12.61
C GLN A 214 9.41 0.91 -14.01
N ASP A 215 9.45 -0.31 -14.53
CA ASP A 215 8.87 -0.63 -15.84
C ASP A 215 7.32 -0.67 -15.79
N GLU A 216 6.73 -1.12 -14.68
CA GLU A 216 5.27 -1.06 -14.47
C GLU A 216 4.77 0.38 -14.30
N LEU A 217 5.51 1.23 -13.59
CA LEU A 217 5.16 2.65 -13.43
C LEU A 217 5.25 3.44 -14.73
N LYS A 218 6.23 3.15 -15.60
CA LYS A 218 6.29 3.72 -16.96
C LYS A 218 5.08 3.31 -17.80
N GLY A 219 4.61 2.07 -17.64
CA GLY A 219 3.37 1.59 -18.27
C GLY A 219 2.13 2.39 -17.80
N ILE A 220 2.01 2.64 -16.50
CA ILE A 220 0.88 3.40 -15.92
C ILE A 220 0.94 4.88 -16.33
N GLN A 221 2.13 5.47 -16.39
CA GLN A 221 2.33 6.88 -16.79
C GLN A 221 1.94 7.10 -18.26
N CYS A 222 2.19 6.12 -19.13
CA CYS A 222 1.71 6.10 -20.52
C CYS A 222 0.17 6.16 -20.57
N CYS A 223 -0.51 5.31 -19.79
CA CYS A 223 -1.98 5.27 -19.77
C CYS A 223 -2.61 6.56 -19.21
N SER A 224 -1.98 7.22 -18.23
CA SER A 224 -2.52 8.48 -17.69
C SER A 224 -2.49 9.63 -18.68
N ALA A 225 -1.43 9.74 -19.49
CA ALA A 225 -1.32 10.78 -20.52
C ALA A 225 -2.36 10.58 -21.64
N GLU A 226 -2.64 9.32 -22.01
CA GLU A 226 -3.71 9.00 -22.97
C GLU A 226 -5.10 9.27 -22.39
N LEU A 227 -5.30 9.04 -21.08
CA LEU A 227 -6.58 9.31 -20.41
C LEU A 227 -6.86 10.82 -20.33
N ASP A 228 -5.85 11.63 -20.03
CA ASP A 228 -5.95 13.09 -20.02
C ASP A 228 -6.22 13.63 -21.44
N ALA A 229 -5.58 13.06 -22.47
CA ALA A 229 -5.83 13.40 -23.86
C ALA A 229 -7.28 13.06 -24.29
N LEU A 230 -7.80 11.90 -23.88
CA LEU A 230 -9.20 11.51 -24.08
C LEU A 230 -10.17 12.46 -23.37
N HIS A 231 -9.89 12.81 -22.12
CA HIS A 231 -10.74 13.71 -21.34
C HIS A 231 -10.77 15.13 -21.96
N ALA A 232 -9.63 15.63 -22.43
CA ALA A 232 -9.55 16.89 -23.17
C ALA A 232 -10.34 16.84 -24.49
N ALA A 233 -10.25 15.74 -25.25
CA ALA A 233 -11.01 15.56 -26.48
C ALA A 233 -12.53 15.53 -26.25
N VAL A 234 -12.99 14.87 -25.18
CA VAL A 234 -14.41 14.84 -24.79
C VAL A 234 -14.90 16.24 -24.40
N GLN A 235 -14.10 17.00 -23.62
CA GLN A 235 -14.47 18.37 -23.26
C GLN A 235 -14.53 19.30 -24.47
N ALA A 236 -13.60 19.15 -25.43
CA ALA A 236 -13.62 19.92 -26.67
C ALA A 236 -14.87 19.62 -27.52
N ALA A 237 -15.28 18.35 -27.61
CA ALA A 237 -16.49 17.94 -28.35
C ALA A 237 -17.79 18.45 -27.70
N LEU A 238 -17.81 18.68 -26.39
CA LEU A 238 -18.97 19.26 -25.70
C LEU A 238 -19.09 20.78 -25.90
N GLN A 239 -18.01 21.46 -26.29
CA GLN A 239 -17.96 22.91 -26.47
C GLN A 239 -18.21 23.36 -27.91
N THR A 240 -18.28 22.44 -28.89
CA THR A 240 -18.64 22.79 -30.27
C THR A 240 -20.15 23.04 -30.38
N PRO A 241 -20.60 24.29 -30.62
CA PRO A 241 -22.01 24.57 -30.86
C PRO A 241 -22.44 23.92 -32.19
N LEU A 242 -23.60 23.26 -32.17
CA LEU A 242 -24.26 22.67 -33.34
C LEU A 242 -24.65 23.72 -34.39
#